data_AF-A0A8J9S6S4-F1
#
_entry.id   AF-A0A8J9S6S4-F1
#
_cell.length_a   1.000
_cell.length_b   1.000
_cell.length_c   1.000
_cell.angle_alpha   90.00
_cell.angle_beta   90.00
_cell.angle_gamma   90.00
#
_symmetry.space_group_name_H-M   'P 1'
#
loop_
_entity.id
_entity.type
_entity.pdbx_description
1 polymer ?
#
loop_
_entity_poly.entity_id
_entity_poly.type
_entity_poly.pdbx_seq_one_letter_code
_entity_poly.pdbx_strand_id
1 'polypeptide(L)'
;PMTVKRMTGIVSRGGSIHAKWNIFHHKENFAYEHWDDILEICAKYDIALSIGDGLRPGSIYDANDEAQFAELFTQGELTKRAWEKDVQVMNEGPGHVPLHK
;
A
#
# COMPACT_ATOMS: atom_id res chain seq x y z
N PRO A 1 10.78 -8.15 0.88
CA PRO A 1 11.97 -8.58 1.66
C PRO A 1 12.02 -7.97 3.06
N MET A 2 11.65 -6.68 3.23
CA MET A 2 11.66 -5.98 4.52
C MET A 2 10.77 -6.66 5.58
N THR A 3 9.70 -7.34 5.16
CA THR A 3 8.76 -8.04 6.06
C THR A 3 9.23 -9.40 6.58
N VAL A 4 10.37 -9.92 6.12
CA VAL A 4 10.87 -11.25 6.51
C VAL A 4 11.21 -11.33 8.01
N LYS A 5 11.57 -10.20 8.62
CA LYS A 5 11.91 -10.12 10.05
C LYS A 5 10.72 -9.80 10.96
N ARG A 6 9.52 -9.63 10.40
CA ARG A 6 8.31 -9.33 11.19
C ARG A 6 7.87 -10.53 12.00
N MET A 7 7.32 -10.27 13.18
CA MET A 7 6.69 -11.28 14.03
C MET A 7 5.43 -11.85 13.38
N THR A 8 4.63 -10.99 12.73
CA THR A 8 3.36 -11.38 12.10
C THR A 8 3.36 -11.27 10.58
N GLY A 9 4.50 -10.99 9.95
CA GLY A 9 4.63 -10.92 8.50
C GLY A 9 3.73 -9.88 7.85
N ILE A 10 3.08 -10.27 6.74
CA ILE A 10 2.08 -9.46 6.03
C ILE A 10 0.69 -9.94 6.44
N VAL A 11 -0.03 -9.12 7.20
CA VAL A 11 -1.38 -9.46 7.69
C VAL A 11 -2.52 -8.90 6.82
N SER A 12 -2.21 -7.99 5.90
CA SER A 12 -3.18 -7.51 4.93
C SER A 12 -3.55 -8.63 3.95
N ARG A 13 -4.85 -8.91 3.79
CA ARG A 13 -5.31 -9.89 2.79
C ARG A 13 -4.92 -9.44 1.38
N GLY A 14 -5.22 -8.21 1.01
CA GLY A 14 -4.84 -7.65 -0.30
C GLY A 14 -3.32 -7.62 -0.47
N GLY A 15 -2.61 -7.09 0.54
CA GLY A 15 -1.15 -7.00 0.51
C GLY A 15 -0.45 -8.35 0.33
N SER A 16 -0.93 -9.40 1.02
CA SER A 16 -0.36 -10.76 0.90
C SER A 16 -0.65 -11.42 -0.46
N ILE A 17 -1.79 -11.11 -1.10
CA ILE A 17 -2.10 -11.56 -2.47
C ILE A 17 -1.11 -10.93 -3.46
N HIS A 18 -0.93 -9.60 -3.41
CA HIS A 18 0.05 -8.91 -4.25
C HIS A 18 1.48 -9.39 -3.98
N ALA A 19 1.87 -9.55 -2.72
CA ALA A 19 3.20 -10.06 -2.37
C ALA A 19 3.46 -11.47 -2.95
N LYS A 20 2.48 -12.37 -2.88
CA LYS A 20 2.58 -13.70 -3.51
C LYS A 20 2.76 -13.60 -5.02
N TRP A 21 2.01 -12.72 -5.68
CA TRP A 21 2.13 -12.48 -7.12
C TRP A 21 3.52 -11.93 -7.48
N ASN A 22 4.00 -10.91 -6.77
CA ASN A 22 5.31 -10.28 -7.01
C ASN A 22 6.45 -11.30 -6.87
N ILE A 23 6.40 -12.15 -5.83
CA ILE A 23 7.40 -13.19 -5.58
C ILE A 23 7.36 -14.27 -6.66
N PHE A 24 6.17 -14.74 -7.04
CA PHE A 24 6.03 -15.80 -8.04
C PHE A 24 6.50 -15.36 -9.43
N HIS A 25 6.20 -14.12 -9.82
CA HIS A 25 6.56 -13.59 -11.14
C HIS A 25 7.92 -12.87 -11.17
N HIS A 26 8.52 -12.59 -10.01
CA HIS A 26 9.70 -11.72 -9.88
C HIS A 26 9.53 -10.38 -10.61
N LYS A 27 8.36 -9.77 -10.46
CA LYS A 27 7.98 -8.49 -11.09
C LYS A 27 7.45 -7.49 -10.07
N GLU A 28 7.45 -6.22 -10.45
CA GLU A 28 6.83 -5.15 -9.66
C GLU A 28 5.31 -5.33 -9.61
N ASN A 29 4.66 -4.77 -8.57
CA ASN A 29 3.22 -4.81 -8.41
C ASN A 29 2.51 -4.24 -9.65
N PHE A 30 1.72 -5.09 -10.33
CA PHE A 30 0.99 -4.68 -11.53
C PHE A 30 0.04 -3.49 -11.29
N ALA A 31 -0.55 -3.33 -10.09
CA ALA A 31 -1.40 -2.18 -9.79
C ALA A 31 -0.59 -0.88 -9.65
N TYR A 32 0.68 -0.97 -9.26
CA TYR A 32 1.60 0.15 -9.24
C TYR A 32 2.08 0.50 -10.67
N GLU A 33 2.46 -0.50 -11.46
CA GLU A 33 2.87 -0.30 -12.86
C GLU A 33 1.75 0.30 -13.71
N HIS A 34 0.49 -0.12 -13.49
CA HIS A 34 -0.70 0.35 -14.21
C HIS A 34 -1.49 1.44 -13.45
N TRP A 35 -0.87 2.14 -12.51
CA TRP A 35 -1.57 3.17 -11.72
C TRP A 35 -2.23 4.22 -12.59
N ASP A 36 -1.56 4.68 -13.65
CA ASP A 36 -2.08 5.70 -14.56
C ASP A 36 -3.31 5.24 -15.34
N ASP A 37 -3.39 3.95 -15.70
CA ASP A 37 -4.55 3.33 -16.35
C ASP A 37 -5.73 3.24 -15.37
N ILE A 38 -5.45 2.90 -14.11
CA ILE A 38 -6.46 2.88 -13.03
C ILE A 38 -7.04 4.29 -12.84
N LEU A 39 -6.20 5.31 -12.82
CA LEU A 39 -6.64 6.70 -12.68
C LEU A 39 -7.55 7.15 -13.83
N GLU A 40 -7.31 6.73 -15.07
CA GLU A 40 -8.20 7.03 -16.20
C GLU A 40 -9.60 6.43 -16.02
N ILE A 41 -9.67 5.22 -15.47
CA ILE A 41 -10.95 4.59 -15.12
C ILE A 41 -11.62 5.39 -14.00
N CYS A 42 -10.90 5.70 -12.92
CA CYS A 42 -11.44 6.42 -11.77
C CYS A 42 -11.95 7.83 -12.13
N ALA A 43 -11.18 8.59 -12.93
CA ALA A 43 -11.54 9.93 -13.38
C ALA A 43 -12.82 9.93 -14.23
N LYS A 44 -13.05 8.88 -15.03
CA LYS A 44 -14.26 8.75 -15.85
C LYS A 44 -15.54 8.62 -15.03
N TYR A 45 -15.46 8.07 -13.82
CA TYR A 45 -16.63 7.71 -13.01
C TYR A 45 -16.66 8.35 -11.63
N ASP A 46 -15.78 9.31 -11.35
CA ASP A 46 -15.63 9.97 -10.04
C ASP A 46 -15.48 8.96 -8.88
N ILE A 47 -14.58 7.98 -9.07
CA ILE A 47 -14.28 6.97 -8.05
C ILE A 47 -13.07 7.44 -7.25
N ALA A 48 -13.27 7.68 -5.96
CA ALA A 48 -12.18 7.95 -5.03
C ALA A 48 -11.32 6.70 -4.80
N LEU A 49 -10.01 6.91 -4.68
CA LEU A 49 -9.05 5.85 -4.35
C LEU A 49 -8.75 5.84 -2.85
N SER A 50 -8.99 4.70 -2.22
CA SER A 50 -8.46 4.36 -0.90
C SER A 50 -7.16 3.59 -1.10
N ILE A 51 -6.01 4.26 -0.99
CA ILE A 51 -4.72 3.60 -1.23
C ILE A 51 -4.39 2.73 -0.03
N GLY A 52 -4.41 1.41 -0.25
CA GLY A 52 -4.29 0.41 0.80
C GLY A 52 -2.95 0.42 1.54
N ASP A 53 -3.00 -0.10 2.76
CA ASP A 53 -1.90 -0.33 3.70
C ASP A 53 -1.49 -1.82 3.68
N GLY A 54 -1.06 -2.31 2.51
CA GLY A 54 -0.70 -3.71 2.27
C GLY A 54 0.37 -4.25 3.23
N LEU A 55 1.23 -3.39 3.75
CA LEU A 55 2.31 -3.67 4.69
C LEU A 55 2.02 -3.11 6.09
N ARG A 56 0.76 -2.89 6.50
CA ARG A 56 0.45 -2.51 7.89
C ARG A 56 0.99 -3.52 8.94
N PRO A 57 1.27 -3.06 10.17
CA PRO A 57 1.67 -3.94 11.26
C PRO A 57 0.50 -4.79 11.78
N GLY A 58 0.71 -6.10 11.86
CA GLY A 58 -0.22 -7.05 12.49
C GLY A 58 0.02 -7.31 13.97
N SER A 59 1.06 -6.70 14.52
CA SER A 59 1.41 -6.76 15.94
C SER A 59 2.12 -5.49 16.36
N ILE A 60 2.10 -5.19 17.66
CA ILE A 60 2.84 -4.05 18.25
C ILE A 60 4.36 -4.16 17.98
N TYR A 61 4.88 -5.39 17.89
CA TYR A 61 6.28 -5.65 17.56
C TYR A 61 6.66 -5.10 16.19
N ASP A 62 5.75 -5.21 15.22
CA ASP A 62 5.97 -4.80 13.83
C ASP A 62 5.63 -3.31 13.56
N ALA A 63 5.12 -2.60 14.57
CA ALA A 63 4.65 -1.21 14.41
C ALA A 63 5.78 -0.23 14.06
N ASN A 64 5.53 0.67 13.10
CA ASN A 64 6.43 1.72 12.63
C ASN A 64 7.77 1.16 12.11
N ASP A 65 7.74 -0.04 11.52
CA ASP A 65 8.93 -0.62 10.90
C ASP A 65 9.21 -0.03 9.51
N GLU A 66 10.35 -0.42 8.94
CA GLU A 66 10.79 0.04 7.62
C GLU A 66 9.79 -0.33 6.51
N ALA A 67 9.19 -1.51 6.57
CA ALA A 67 8.24 -1.97 5.56
C ALA A 67 6.96 -1.11 5.55
N GLN A 68 6.42 -0.76 6.73
CA GLN A 68 5.25 0.09 6.84
C GLN A 68 5.54 1.49 6.28
N PHE A 69 6.66 2.10 6.68
CA PHE A 69 6.97 3.46 6.22
C PHE A 69 7.36 3.52 4.75
N ALA A 70 8.04 2.50 4.22
CA ALA A 70 8.33 2.41 2.79
C ALA A 70 7.04 2.46 1.96
N GLU A 71 6.02 1.69 2.35
CA GLU A 71 4.72 1.75 1.69
C GLU A 71 4.06 3.13 1.86
N LEU A 72 4.12 3.72 3.05
CA LEU A 72 3.57 5.07 3.30
C LEU A 72 4.20 6.15 2.40
N PHE A 73 5.50 6.09 2.15
CA PHE A 73 6.16 7.00 1.21
C PHE A 73 5.65 6.80 -0.22
N THR A 74 5.49 5.54 -0.66
CA THR A 74 4.90 5.22 -1.96
C THR A 74 3.45 5.67 -2.06
N GLN A 75 2.64 5.52 -1.00
CA GLN A 75 1.27 6.05 -0.95
C GLN A 75 1.26 7.56 -1.22
N GLY A 76 2.21 8.31 -0.68
CA GLY A 76 2.36 9.75 -0.93
C GLY A 76 2.73 10.11 -2.37
N GLU A 77 3.58 9.31 -3.02
CA GLU A 77 3.88 9.44 -4.45
C GLU A 77 2.64 9.18 -5.31
N LEU A 78 1.95 8.05 -5.07
CA LEU A 78 0.74 7.67 -5.79
C LEU A 78 -0.40 8.70 -5.62
N THR A 79 -0.48 9.31 -4.44
CA THR A 79 -1.44 10.38 -4.15
C THR A 79 -1.19 11.61 -5.03
N LYS A 80 0.08 12.05 -5.18
CA LYS A 80 0.41 13.17 -6.06
C LYS A 80 0.08 12.87 -7.51
N ARG A 81 0.40 11.67 -7.99
CA ARG A 81 0.07 11.22 -9.35
C ARG A 81 -1.45 11.17 -9.59
N ALA A 82 -2.23 10.78 -8.58
CA ALA A 82 -3.69 10.79 -8.67
C ALA A 82 -4.27 12.22 -8.76
N TRP A 83 -3.71 13.17 -7.99
CA TRP A 83 -4.10 14.58 -8.05
C TRP A 83 -3.77 15.23 -9.40
N GLU A 84 -2.70 14.82 -10.08
CA GLU A 84 -2.40 15.29 -11.44
C GLU A 84 -3.48 14.90 -12.47
N LYS A 85 -4.32 13.90 -12.16
CA LYS A 85 -5.47 13.46 -12.97
C LYS A 85 -6.83 13.79 -12.32
N ASP A 86 -6.87 14.69 -11.34
CA ASP A 86 -8.07 15.11 -10.60
C ASP A 86 -8.85 13.96 -9.94
N VAL A 87 -8.18 12.86 -9.56
CA VAL A 87 -8.80 11.73 -8.85
C VAL A 87 -8.75 11.96 -7.34
N GLN A 88 -9.89 11.80 -6.66
CA GLN A 88 -10.01 11.93 -5.21
C GLN A 88 -9.24 10.80 -4.49
N VAL A 89 -8.51 11.12 -3.41
CA VAL A 89 -7.69 10.14 -2.69
C VAL A 89 -7.84 10.25 -1.17
N MET A 90 -7.84 9.10 -0.51
CA MET A 90 -7.51 8.93 0.91
C MET A 90 -6.50 7.79 1.08
N ASN A 91 -5.73 7.81 2.16
CA ASN A 91 -4.71 6.79 2.44
C ASN A 91 -5.11 5.95 3.65
N GLU A 92 -5.04 4.63 3.50
CA GLU A 92 -5.23 3.71 4.61
C GLU A 92 -4.01 3.73 5.53
N GLY A 93 -4.26 3.66 6.83
CA GLY A 93 -3.24 3.79 7.87
C GLY A 93 -2.91 2.47 8.55
N PRO A 94 -2.07 2.50 9.58
CA PRO A 94 -1.63 1.29 10.26
C PRO A 94 -2.72 0.57 11.04
N GLY A 95 -2.41 -0.68 11.39
CA GLY A 95 -3.19 -1.51 12.29
C GLY A 95 -2.70 -1.42 13.74
N HIS A 96 -1.92 -2.42 14.16
CA HIS A 96 -1.54 -2.56 15.58
C HIS A 96 -0.39 -1.61 15.94
N VAL A 97 -0.69 -0.51 16.62
CA VAL A 97 0.29 0.50 17.04
C VAL A 97 0.08 0.85 18.52
N PRO A 98 1.12 0.85 19.37
CA PRO A 98 1.01 1.30 20.75
C PRO A 98 0.93 2.84 20.82
N LEU A 99 0.29 3.39 21.86
CA LEU A 99 0.02 4.84 21.97
C LEU A 99 1.25 5.77 21.89
N HIS A 100 2.45 5.27 22.16
CA HIS A 100 3.68 6.07 22.22
C HIS A 100 4.50 6.05 20.91
N LYS A 101 3.96 5.42 19.86
CA LYS A 101 4.60 5.33 18.55
C LYS A 101 3.97 6.28 17.55
#